data_AF-T0GNC4-F1
#
_entry.id   AF-T0GNC4-F1
#
_cell.length_a   1.000
_cell.length_b   1.000
_cell.length_c   1.000
_cell.angle_alpha   90.00
_cell.angle_beta   90.00
_cell.angle_gamma   90.00
#
_symmetry.space_group_name_H-M   'P 1'
#
loop_
_entity.id
_entity.type
_entity.pdbx_description
1 polymer ?
#
loop_
_entity_poly.entity_id
_entity_poly.type
_entity_poly.pdbx_seq_one_letter_code
_entity_poly.pdbx_strand_id
1 'polypeptide(L)'
;MLIPAFAAAATPAIAAPEPGTRLVECRSGDCLLVTGHRDHRGSVVAINGHAVAVEGGRRWQARLPVETLRAWSAPNARTITIAVDGAETEARLPIGMFVQPEKLTMLVIRAK
;
A
#
# COMPACT_ATOMS: atom_id res chain seq x y z
N MET A 1 27.50 -20.19 -46.01
CA MET A 1 27.13 -20.20 -44.58
C MET A 1 26.18 -19.03 -44.34
N LEU A 2 24.92 -19.30 -44.03
CA LEU A 2 23.89 -18.29 -43.76
C LEU A 2 23.70 -18.19 -42.24
N ILE A 3 23.90 -16.99 -41.68
CA ILE A 3 23.76 -16.69 -40.25
C ILE A 3 22.29 -16.30 -40.02
N PRO A 4 21.51 -17.02 -39.19
CA PRO A 4 20.15 -16.61 -38.86
C PRO A 4 20.23 -15.48 -37.82
N ALA A 5 19.67 -14.31 -38.15
CA ALA A 5 19.49 -13.22 -37.22
C ALA A 5 18.35 -13.55 -36.25
N PHE A 6 18.69 -13.81 -34.99
CA PHE A 6 17.70 -13.91 -33.90
C PHE A 6 17.22 -12.51 -33.52
N ALA A 7 16.00 -12.16 -33.91
CA ALA A 7 15.31 -10.98 -33.42
C ALA A 7 14.87 -11.21 -31.96
N ALA A 8 15.54 -10.57 -31.01
CA ALA A 8 15.12 -10.57 -29.62
C ALA A 8 13.85 -9.71 -29.47
N ALA A 9 12.70 -10.36 -29.26
CA ALA A 9 11.46 -9.66 -28.93
C ALA A 9 11.52 -9.18 -27.47
N ALA A 10 11.72 -7.88 -27.26
CA ALA A 10 11.55 -7.26 -25.95
C ALA A 10 10.06 -7.29 -25.58
N THR A 11 9.70 -8.02 -24.52
CA THR A 11 8.33 -8.03 -23.99
C THR A 11 8.10 -6.71 -23.25
N PRO A 12 7.04 -5.94 -23.57
CA PRO A 12 6.74 -4.73 -22.82
C PRO A 12 6.29 -5.13 -21.41
N ALA A 13 6.95 -4.58 -20.39
CA ALA A 13 6.48 -4.67 -19.02
C ALA A 13 5.25 -3.76 -18.86
N ILE A 14 4.06 -4.34 -18.87
CA ILE A 14 2.84 -3.62 -18.45
C ILE A 14 2.90 -3.52 -16.93
N ALA A 15 3.13 -2.31 -16.42
CA ALA A 15 3.06 -2.04 -14.99
C ALA A 15 1.64 -2.33 -14.50
N ALA A 16 1.52 -3.24 -13.52
CA ALA A 16 0.25 -3.49 -12.86
C ALA A 16 -0.26 -2.19 -12.20
N PRO A 17 -1.59 -1.97 -12.13
CA PRO A 17 -2.14 -0.82 -11.42
C PRO A 17 -1.66 -0.84 -9.96
N GLU A 18 -0.92 0.20 -9.56
CA GLU A 18 -0.44 0.31 -8.18
C GLU A 18 -1.62 0.46 -7.21
N PRO A 19 -1.58 -0.20 -6.04
CA PRO A 19 -2.61 -0.01 -5.03
C PRO A 19 -2.61 1.42 -4.48
N GLY A 20 -3.81 1.98 -4.28
CA GLY A 20 -3.99 3.31 -3.73
C GLY A 20 -4.26 3.28 -2.23
N THR A 21 -3.78 4.30 -1.50
CA THR A 21 -4.15 4.51 -0.10
C THR A 21 -4.66 5.94 0.12
N ARG A 22 -5.67 6.08 0.96
CA ARG A 22 -6.23 7.38 1.34
C ARG A 22 -6.80 7.33 2.74
N LEU A 23 -6.57 8.38 3.54
CA LEU A 23 -7.24 8.53 4.82
C LEU A 23 -8.70 9.00 4.59
N VAL A 24 -9.64 8.33 5.23
CA VAL A 24 -11.08 8.63 5.17
C VAL A 24 -11.69 8.54 6.57
N GLU A 25 -12.82 9.22 6.76
CA GLU A 25 -13.58 9.12 7.99
C GLU A 25 -14.33 7.78 8.09
N CYS A 26 -14.35 7.23 9.30
CA CYS A 26 -15.08 6.05 9.70
C CYS A 26 -15.94 6.35 10.93
N ARG A 27 -16.87 5.44 11.26
CA ARG A 27 -17.77 5.63 12.42
C ARG A 27 -17.04 5.84 13.75
N SER A 28 -15.85 5.25 13.90
CA SER A 28 -15.08 5.23 15.15
C SER A 28 -13.74 5.98 15.05
N GLY A 29 -13.65 6.99 14.18
CA GLY A 29 -12.42 7.75 13.92
C GLY A 29 -11.94 7.58 12.47
N ASP A 30 -10.63 7.56 12.26
CA ASP A 30 -10.07 7.48 10.91
C ASP A 30 -9.86 6.04 10.44
N CYS A 31 -10.04 5.83 9.15
CA CYS A 31 -9.68 4.62 8.45
C CYS A 31 -8.73 4.91 7.29
N LEU A 32 -7.89 3.93 6.97
CA LEU A 32 -7.25 3.88 5.68
C LEU A 32 -8.18 3.17 4.70
N LEU A 33 -8.56 3.88 3.64
CA LEU A 33 -9.11 3.30 2.43
C LEU A 33 -7.96 2.78 1.58
N VAL A 34 -7.91 1.47 1.36
CA VAL A 34 -6.97 0.82 0.45
C VAL A 34 -7.74 0.38 -0.78
N THR A 35 -7.25 0.71 -1.97
CA THR A 35 -7.86 0.31 -3.24
C THR A 35 -6.87 -0.49 -4.07
N GLY A 36 -7.36 -1.41 -4.88
CA GLY A 36 -6.50 -2.22 -5.73
C GLY A 36 -7.24 -2.97 -6.83
N HIS A 37 -6.48 -3.82 -7.53
CA HIS A 37 -6.98 -4.72 -8.55
C HIS A 37 -6.73 -6.19 -8.17
N ARG A 38 -7.56 -7.09 -8.67
CA ARG A 38 -7.38 -8.55 -8.65
C ARG A 38 -8.01 -9.17 -9.89
N ASP A 39 -7.47 -10.27 -10.35
CA ASP A 39 -7.99 -10.95 -11.55
C ASP A 39 -9.31 -11.66 -11.28
N HIS A 40 -9.44 -12.28 -10.10
CA HIS A 40 -10.63 -13.05 -9.71
C HIS A 40 -11.27 -12.47 -8.45
N ARG A 41 -12.61 -12.40 -8.42
CA ARG A 41 -13.36 -11.94 -7.23
C ARG A 41 -13.12 -12.82 -5.99
N GLY A 42 -12.74 -14.08 -6.20
CA GLY A 42 -12.40 -15.01 -5.12
C GLY A 42 -11.00 -14.85 -4.57
N SER A 43 -10.10 -14.09 -5.22
CA SER A 43 -8.73 -13.92 -4.76
C SER A 43 -8.71 -13.23 -3.41
N VAL A 44 -8.00 -13.85 -2.47
CA VAL A 44 -7.80 -13.34 -1.12
C VAL A 44 -6.90 -12.10 -1.21
N VAL A 45 -7.28 -11.06 -0.47
CA VAL A 45 -6.49 -9.85 -0.28
C VAL A 45 -5.99 -9.85 1.16
N ALA A 46 -4.70 -9.64 1.35
CA ALA A 46 -4.10 -9.47 2.66
C ALA A 46 -3.32 -8.15 2.73
N ILE A 47 -3.33 -7.53 3.91
CA ILE A 47 -2.59 -6.30 4.20
C ILE A 47 -1.67 -6.58 5.39
N ASN A 48 -0.37 -6.37 5.20
CA ASN A 48 0.70 -6.76 6.13
C ASN A 48 0.55 -8.21 6.62
N GLY A 49 0.19 -9.14 5.71
CA GLY A 49 0.00 -10.55 6.04
C GLY A 49 -1.35 -10.90 6.69
N HIS A 50 -2.22 -9.92 6.98
CA HIS A 50 -3.54 -10.15 7.53
C HIS A 50 -4.60 -10.17 6.43
N ALA A 51 -5.37 -11.25 6.30
CA ALA A 51 -6.48 -11.32 5.35
C ALA A 51 -7.56 -10.29 5.70
N VAL A 52 -8.04 -9.56 4.70
CA VAL A 52 -9.03 -8.49 4.88
C VAL A 52 -10.26 -8.71 4.02
N ALA A 53 -11.42 -8.35 4.55
CA ALA A 53 -12.63 -8.28 3.77
C ALA A 53 -12.56 -7.06 2.83
N VAL A 54 -12.93 -7.26 1.57
CA VAL A 54 -12.93 -6.20 0.55
C VAL A 54 -14.30 -6.07 -0.09
N GLU A 55 -14.67 -4.82 -0.40
CA GLU A 55 -15.84 -4.49 -1.20
C GLU A 55 -15.44 -4.45 -2.68
N GLY A 56 -16.31 -4.98 -3.56
CA GLY A 56 -16.10 -4.95 -5.02
C GLY A 56 -15.70 -6.29 -5.64
N GLY A 57 -15.29 -6.23 -6.90
CA GLY A 57 -14.96 -7.36 -7.76
C GLY A 57 -13.49 -7.35 -8.12
N ARG A 58 -13.17 -7.19 -9.42
CA ARG A 58 -11.80 -7.04 -9.89
C ARG A 58 -11.14 -5.76 -9.39
N ARG A 59 -11.85 -4.63 -9.44
CA ARG A 59 -11.49 -3.45 -8.63
C ARG A 59 -12.13 -3.61 -7.26
N TRP A 60 -11.36 -3.36 -6.23
CA TRP A 60 -11.78 -3.57 -4.86
C TRP A 60 -11.30 -2.45 -3.95
N GLN A 61 -11.94 -2.35 -2.79
CA GLN A 61 -11.55 -1.46 -1.72
C GLN A 61 -11.69 -2.13 -0.36
N ALA A 62 -10.80 -1.79 0.57
CA ALA A 62 -10.84 -2.18 1.96
C ALA A 62 -10.81 -0.92 2.83
N ARG A 63 -11.66 -0.86 3.86
CA ARG A 63 -11.57 0.18 4.89
C ARG A 63 -11.08 -0.47 6.18
N LEU A 64 -9.92 -0.02 6.65
CA LEU A 64 -9.31 -0.51 7.88
C LEU A 64 -9.16 0.63 8.88
N PRO A 65 -9.60 0.46 10.14
CA PRO A 65 -9.31 1.43 11.18
C PRO A 65 -7.79 1.66 11.30
N VAL A 66 -7.38 2.92 11.47
CA VAL A 66 -5.97 3.28 11.59
C VAL A 66 -5.30 2.54 12.75
N GLU A 67 -6.00 2.34 13.86
CA GLU A 67 -5.49 1.60 15.03
C GLU A 67 -5.21 0.12 14.72
N THR A 68 -6.07 -0.52 13.92
CA THR A 68 -5.84 -1.90 13.47
C THR A 68 -4.59 -1.97 12.59
N LEU A 69 -4.45 -1.04 11.63
CA LEU A 69 -3.26 -0.99 10.78
C LEU A 69 -1.98 -0.67 11.58
N ARG A 70 -2.07 0.18 12.60
CA ARG A 70 -0.96 0.51 13.48
C ARG A 70 -0.45 -0.73 14.21
N ALA A 71 -1.36 -1.59 14.69
CA ALA A 71 -1.01 -2.84 15.35
C ALA A 71 -0.36 -3.87 14.41
N TRP A 72 -0.66 -3.79 13.11
CA TRP A 72 -0.10 -4.68 12.07
C TRP A 72 1.16 -4.12 11.40
N SER A 73 1.59 -2.92 11.75
CA SER A 73 2.70 -2.24 11.08
C SER A 73 3.91 -2.11 11.99
N ALA A 74 5.10 -2.08 11.37
CA ALA A 74 6.30 -1.65 12.07
C ALA A 74 6.14 -0.18 12.56
N PRO A 75 6.83 0.21 13.65
CA PRO A 75 6.85 1.60 14.10
C PRO A 75 7.28 2.56 12.97
N ASN A 76 6.55 3.67 12.80
CA ASN A 76 6.81 4.68 11.76
C ASN A 76 6.80 4.15 10.31
N ALA A 77 6.11 3.05 10.04
CA ALA A 77 5.98 2.51 8.69
C ALA A 77 5.48 3.57 7.70
N ARG A 78 6.09 3.60 6.52
CA ARG A 78 5.74 4.53 5.42
C ARG A 78 5.02 3.82 4.28
N THR A 79 5.03 2.49 4.30
CA THR A 79 4.40 1.61 3.33
C THR A 79 3.66 0.49 4.08
N ILE A 80 2.72 -0.14 3.39
CA ILE A 80 2.11 -1.41 3.78
C ILE A 80 2.29 -2.42 2.64
N THR A 81 2.41 -3.68 3.00
CA THR A 81 2.44 -4.78 2.03
C THR A 81 1.01 -5.19 1.71
N ILE A 82 0.67 -5.24 0.43
CA ILE A 82 -0.61 -5.74 -0.05
C ILE A 82 -0.32 -7.02 -0.83
N ALA A 83 -0.91 -8.12 -0.40
CA ALA A 83 -0.84 -9.39 -1.11
C ALA A 83 -2.18 -9.68 -1.77
N VAL A 84 -2.17 -9.99 -3.07
CA VAL A 84 -3.33 -10.47 -3.81
C VAL A 84 -2.96 -11.80 -4.43
N ASP A 85 -3.65 -12.88 -4.00
CA ASP A 85 -3.35 -14.24 -4.46
C ASP A 85 -1.87 -14.65 -4.28
N GLY A 86 -1.26 -14.17 -3.18
CA GLY A 86 0.15 -14.41 -2.86
C GLY A 86 1.16 -13.51 -3.58
N ALA A 87 0.74 -12.70 -4.56
CA ALA A 87 1.59 -11.69 -5.17
C ALA A 87 1.62 -10.44 -4.29
N GLU A 88 2.81 -10.04 -3.85
CA GLU A 88 3.00 -8.90 -2.96
C GLU A 88 3.36 -7.62 -3.71
N THR A 89 2.85 -6.50 -3.22
CA THR A 89 3.19 -5.16 -3.70
C THR A 89 3.14 -4.19 -2.53
N GLU A 90 4.06 -3.23 -2.49
CA GLU A 90 4.03 -2.18 -1.49
C GLU A 90 3.13 -1.01 -1.92
N ALA A 91 2.37 -0.49 -0.96
CA ALA A 91 1.61 0.75 -1.14
C ALA A 91 2.07 1.79 -0.13
N ARG A 92 2.31 3.02 -0.61
CA ARG A 92 2.68 4.14 0.24
C ARG A 92 1.52 4.54 1.13
N LEU A 93 1.80 4.82 2.39
CA LEU A 93 0.85 5.40 3.33
C LEU A 93 0.76 6.92 3.16
N PRO A 94 -0.36 7.53 3.58
CA PRO A 94 -0.46 8.98 3.70
C PRO A 94 0.67 9.57 4.55
N ILE A 95 1.16 10.73 4.15
CA ILE A 95 2.27 11.42 4.83
C ILE A 95 1.90 11.66 6.30
N GLY A 96 2.80 11.31 7.21
CA GLY A 96 2.63 11.56 8.65
C GLY A 96 1.76 10.55 9.40
N MET A 97 1.10 9.60 8.73
CA MET A 97 0.10 8.71 9.35
C MET A 97 0.60 7.96 10.59
N PHE A 98 1.83 7.45 10.56
CA PHE A 98 2.44 6.71 11.66
C PHE A 98 3.66 7.38 12.28
N VAL A 99 3.94 8.63 11.92
CA VAL A 99 5.04 9.37 12.50
C VAL A 99 4.71 9.65 13.96
N GLN A 100 5.54 9.14 14.87
CA GLN A 100 5.48 9.61 16.26
C GLN A 100 6.01 11.05 16.30
N PRO A 101 5.28 12.00 16.89
CA PRO A 101 5.80 13.35 17.05
C PRO A 101 6.98 13.31 18.01
N GLU A 102 8.18 13.58 17.50
CA GLU A 102 9.32 13.85 18.37
C GLU A 102 9.03 15.13 19.16
N LYS A 103 9.10 15.04 20.50
CA LYS A 103 8.98 16.23 21.35
C LYS A 103 10.25 17.06 21.19
N LEU A 104 10.13 18.19 20.51
CA LEU A 104 11.17 19.22 20.48
C LEU A 104 11.36 19.79 21.89
N THR A 105 12.49 19.45 22.53
CA THR A 105 12.80 19.89 23.90
C THR A 105 13.17 21.37 23.99
N MET A 106 13.94 21.90 23.03
CA MET A 106 14.27 23.33 22.95
C MET A 106 14.74 23.69 21.53
N LEU A 107 14.23 24.79 20.97
CA LEU A 107 14.74 25.41 19.74
C LEU A 107 15.41 26.74 20.10
N VAL A 108 16.72 26.85 19.90
CA VAL A 108 17.45 28.11 20.13
C VAL A 108 17.71 28.80 18.79
N ILE A 109 17.11 29.97 18.60
CA ILE A 109 17.36 30.84 17.44
C ILE A 109 18.27 31.98 17.92
N ARG A 110 19.41 32.16 17.26
CA ARG A 110 20.29 33.31 17.49
C ARG A 110 20.28 34.22 16.27
N ALA A 111 19.87 35.46 16.45
CA ALA A 111 20.11 36.53 15.48
C ALA A 111 21.56 37.01 15.61
N LYS A 112 22.18 37.37 14.46
CA LYS A 112 23.45 38.10 14.44
C LYS A 112 23.19 39.58 14.66
#